data_AF-A0A0W0FP11-F1
#
_entry.id   AF-A0A0W0FP11-F1
#
_cell.length_a   1.000
_cell.length_b   1.000
_cell.length_c   1.000
_cell.angle_alpha   90.00
_cell.angle_beta   90.00
_cell.angle_gamma   90.00
#
_symmetry.space_group_name_H-M   'P 1'
#
loop_
_entity.id
_entity.type
_entity.pdbx_description
1 polymer ?
#
loop_
_entity_poly.entity_id
_entity_poly.type
_entity_poly.pdbx_seq_one_letter_code
_entity_poly.pdbx_strand_id
1 'polypeptide(L)'
;MSPPDLTKERSDEYLNTKKQWAQVNALTLDVDPDEKEKVTAPQTTPPDFPDGGLRAWLIVVGAFFCGIATFGFVNAWGAFQSYYEEVLLKDYSPSTIAWIGSVQYSLVFFPALPIGRLFDLGTFRLPFLISSVLVVVASFLTAECKEYWQLILCQGLLQGAACGCAFGPMLALIGQWFRKRRGLAMGLVACGSSVGGTVFPIATRRLIVQVGFPWAMRILGFILLFCLAISNLTLARRLPPKHADGGMLNLSAFKFAPFTIWSLAAFINFLGLYTALTYIDISAVRAGISQDFSFYLVAIANASSGLGRVTAGFVADKIGPINFMAPTTLIAGVLTYAWPYARNEASFIVIAIIYG
;
A
#
# COMPACT_ATOMS: atom_id res chain seq x y z
N MET A 1 49.05 58.17 -18.67
CA MET A 1 47.88 57.59 -19.35
C MET A 1 46.93 57.09 -18.28
N SER A 2 45.82 57.78 -18.07
CA SER A 2 44.79 57.40 -17.09
C SER A 2 43.97 56.21 -17.62
N PRO A 3 43.49 55.30 -16.78
CA PRO A 3 42.69 54.15 -17.21
C PRO A 3 41.31 54.58 -17.73
N PRO A 4 40.67 53.79 -18.63
CA PRO A 4 39.35 54.10 -19.15
C PRO A 4 38.27 53.98 -18.08
N ASP A 5 37.31 54.91 -18.12
CA ASP A 5 36.18 54.99 -17.20
C ASP A 5 35.07 53.98 -17.58
N LEU A 6 35.17 52.77 -17.03
CA LEU A 6 34.26 51.63 -17.24
C LEU A 6 32.80 51.88 -16.80
N THR A 7 32.49 53.04 -16.19
CA THR A 7 31.12 53.36 -15.76
C THR A 7 30.27 53.98 -16.87
N LYS A 8 30.88 54.67 -17.85
CA LYS A 8 30.16 55.22 -19.01
C LYS A 8 29.77 54.16 -20.03
N GLU A 9 30.66 53.21 -20.35
CA GLU A 9 30.36 52.13 -21.32
C GLU A 9 29.20 51.25 -20.87
N ARG A 10 29.10 50.89 -19.57
CA ARG A 10 27.96 50.11 -19.03
C ARG A 10 26.64 50.88 -19.00
N SER A 11 26.68 52.21 -18.88
CA SER A 11 25.47 53.05 -18.90
C SER A 11 24.90 53.14 -20.32
N ASP A 12 25.76 53.31 -21.32
CA ASP A 12 25.36 53.41 -22.71
C ASP A 12 24.84 52.08 -23.26
N GLU A 13 25.45 50.95 -22.85
CA GLU A 13 24.99 49.59 -23.18
C GLU A 13 23.59 49.29 -22.58
N TYR A 14 23.33 49.72 -21.34
CA TYR A 14 22.03 49.56 -20.69
C TYR A 14 20.93 50.40 -21.34
N LEU A 15 21.24 51.63 -21.75
CA LEU A 15 20.32 52.52 -22.45
C LEU A 15 20.00 52.03 -23.88
N ASN A 16 20.98 51.44 -24.57
CA ASN A 16 20.79 50.89 -25.90
C ASN A 16 19.92 49.62 -25.87
N THR A 17 20.12 48.77 -24.86
CA THR A 17 19.30 47.58 -24.61
C THR A 17 17.84 47.97 -24.31
N LYS A 18 17.61 49.02 -23.50
CA LYS A 18 16.26 49.49 -23.18
C LYS A 18 15.53 50.08 -24.40
N LYS A 19 16.25 50.74 -25.32
CA LYS A 19 15.71 51.20 -26.60
C LYS A 19 15.37 50.04 -27.54
N GLN A 20 16.21 49.01 -27.61
CA GLN A 20 15.89 47.79 -28.37
C GLN A 20 14.64 47.08 -27.84
N TRP A 21 14.48 46.95 -26.52
CA TRP A 21 13.27 46.36 -25.91
C TRP A 21 12.00 47.21 -26.14
N ALA A 22 12.12 48.54 -26.15
CA ALA A 22 11.00 49.43 -26.47
C ALA A 22 10.61 49.35 -27.96
N GLN A 23 11.57 49.14 -28.86
CA GLN A 23 11.32 48.96 -30.30
C GLN A 23 10.68 47.60 -30.62
N VAL A 24 11.08 46.53 -29.92
CA VAL A 24 10.47 45.19 -30.04
C VAL A 24 9.02 45.21 -29.52
N ASN A 25 8.74 45.92 -28.42
CA ASN A 25 7.37 46.05 -27.90
C ASN A 25 6.48 46.97 -28.75
N ALA A 26 7.05 47.94 -29.47
CA ALA A 26 6.31 48.80 -30.39
C ALA A 26 5.96 48.09 -31.72
N LEU A 27 6.76 47.10 -32.13
CA LEU A 27 6.50 46.27 -33.33
C LEU A 27 5.46 45.16 -33.10
N THR A 28 5.06 44.89 -31.85
CA THR A 28 4.05 43.87 -31.51
C THR A 28 2.62 44.39 -31.39
N LEU A 29 2.34 45.62 -31.84
CA LEU A 29 1.02 46.27 -31.65
C LEU A 29 0.11 46.34 -32.89
N ASP A 30 0.46 45.73 -34.02
CA ASP A 30 -0.46 45.55 -35.16
C ASP A 30 -0.77 44.07 -35.39
N VAL A 31 -1.32 43.40 -34.37
CA VAL A 31 -1.95 42.09 -34.55
C VAL A 31 -3.46 42.28 -34.43
N ASP A 32 -4.12 42.03 -35.56
CA ASP A 32 -5.57 42.07 -35.79
C ASP A 32 -6.34 41.39 -34.64
N PRO A 33 -7.35 42.05 -34.01
CA PRO A 33 -8.10 41.48 -32.89
C PRO A 33 -8.76 40.12 -33.19
N ASP A 34 -8.99 39.77 -34.45
CA ASP A 34 -9.58 38.49 -34.86
C ASP A 34 -8.59 37.32 -34.90
N GLU A 35 -7.27 37.56 -34.76
CA GLU A 35 -6.25 36.49 -34.73
C GLU A 35 -5.89 36.03 -33.30
N LYS A 36 -6.45 36.67 -32.26
CA LYS A 36 -6.25 36.26 -30.85
C LYS A 36 -6.98 34.98 -30.47
N GLU A 37 -7.78 34.39 -31.36
CA GLU A 37 -8.60 33.21 -31.07
C GLU A 37 -8.04 31.87 -31.60
N LYS A 38 -6.72 31.74 -31.79
CA LYS A 38 -6.09 30.42 -32.09
C LYS A 38 -4.79 30.11 -31.34
N VAL A 39 -4.51 30.75 -30.21
CA VAL A 39 -3.64 30.10 -29.20
C VAL A 39 -4.52 29.17 -28.38
N THR A 40 -4.81 28.01 -28.98
CA THR A 40 -5.42 26.90 -28.25
C THR A 40 -4.50 26.59 -27.07
N ALA A 41 -4.86 27.02 -25.85
CA ALA A 41 -4.32 26.42 -24.64
C ALA A 41 -4.37 24.90 -24.86
N PRO A 42 -3.31 24.12 -24.54
CA PRO A 42 -3.34 22.68 -24.77
C PRO A 42 -4.61 22.17 -24.13
N GLN A 43 -5.56 21.74 -24.97
CA GLN A 43 -6.81 21.17 -24.50
C GLN A 43 -6.35 19.98 -23.66
N THR A 44 -6.44 20.10 -22.35
CA THR A 44 -6.24 18.99 -21.44
C THR A 44 -7.48 18.13 -21.61
N THR A 45 -7.56 17.41 -22.73
CA THR A 45 -8.46 16.27 -22.86
C THR A 45 -8.33 15.50 -21.55
N PRO A 46 -9.42 15.30 -20.79
CA PRO A 46 -9.35 14.60 -19.53
C PRO A 46 -8.58 13.30 -19.79
N PRO A 47 -7.59 12.95 -18.94
CA PRO A 47 -6.75 11.79 -19.20
C PRO A 47 -7.66 10.63 -19.53
N ASP A 48 -7.53 10.10 -20.75
CA ASP A 48 -8.31 8.95 -21.18
C ASP A 48 -8.06 7.82 -20.18
N PHE A 49 -9.03 6.98 -19.85
CA PHE A 49 -8.83 5.83 -18.95
C PHE A 49 -9.25 4.57 -19.71
N PRO A 50 -8.34 3.57 -19.85
CA PRO A 50 -8.65 2.35 -20.57
C PRO A 50 -9.88 1.63 -20.00
N ASP A 51 -10.07 1.69 -18.68
CA ASP A 51 -11.21 1.09 -17.96
C ASP A 51 -11.46 -0.39 -18.32
N GLY A 52 -10.40 -1.08 -18.80
CA GLY A 52 -10.46 -2.41 -19.39
C GLY A 52 -9.34 -2.66 -20.41
N GLY A 53 -9.48 -3.77 -21.16
CA GLY A 53 -8.47 -4.26 -22.10
C GLY A 53 -7.39 -5.13 -21.44
N LEU A 54 -6.73 -5.97 -22.24
CA LEU A 54 -5.76 -6.95 -21.76
C LEU A 54 -4.67 -6.31 -20.89
N ARG A 55 -4.12 -5.16 -21.34
CA ARG A 55 -3.06 -4.48 -20.60
C ARG A 55 -3.52 -3.99 -19.23
N ALA A 56 -4.69 -3.38 -19.11
CA ALA A 56 -5.19 -2.88 -17.83
C ALA A 56 -5.47 -4.03 -16.85
N TRP A 57 -6.02 -5.15 -17.33
CA TRP A 57 -6.25 -6.34 -16.49
C TRP A 57 -4.94 -7.04 -16.10
N LEU A 58 -3.91 -7.03 -16.95
CA LEU A 58 -2.57 -7.51 -16.55
C LEU A 58 -1.98 -6.67 -15.41
N ILE A 59 -2.23 -5.35 -15.38
CA ILE A 59 -1.84 -4.50 -14.26
C ILE A 59 -2.54 -4.92 -12.96
N VAL A 60 -3.84 -5.25 -13.03
CA VAL A 60 -4.61 -5.79 -11.89
C VAL A 60 -4.01 -7.12 -11.42
N VAL A 61 -3.66 -8.03 -12.34
CA VAL A 61 -3.01 -9.30 -12.00
C VAL A 61 -1.67 -9.06 -11.30
N GLY A 62 -0.82 -8.17 -11.83
CA GLY A 62 0.44 -7.80 -11.17
C GLY A 62 0.24 -7.24 -9.77
N ALA A 63 -0.73 -6.35 -9.63
CA ALA A 63 -1.06 -5.71 -8.36
C ALA A 63 -1.63 -6.72 -7.34
N PHE A 64 -2.41 -7.69 -7.81
CA PHE A 64 -2.92 -8.81 -7.01
C PHE A 64 -1.76 -9.67 -6.46
N PHE A 65 -0.81 -10.07 -7.31
CA PHE A 65 0.36 -10.84 -6.86
C PHE A 65 1.27 -10.03 -5.92
N CYS A 66 1.42 -8.72 -6.16
CA CYS A 66 2.09 -7.83 -5.21
C CYS A 66 1.35 -7.80 -3.86
N GLY A 67 0.02 -7.75 -3.88
CA GLY A 67 -0.83 -7.80 -2.69
C GLY A 67 -0.67 -9.10 -1.89
N ILE A 68 -0.54 -10.25 -2.56
CA ILE A 68 -0.20 -11.54 -1.93
C ILE A 68 1.15 -11.41 -1.23
N ALA A 69 2.19 -11.01 -1.96
CA ALA A 69 3.57 -11.04 -1.49
C ALA A 69 3.91 -10.00 -0.40
N THR A 70 3.10 -8.96 -0.28
CA THR A 70 3.34 -7.87 0.69
C THR A 70 2.38 -7.99 1.85
N PHE A 71 1.23 -7.34 1.76
CA PHE A 71 0.23 -7.28 2.81
C PHE A 71 -0.27 -8.67 3.24
N GLY A 72 -0.45 -9.58 2.28
CA GLY A 72 -0.87 -10.95 2.55
C GLY A 72 0.15 -11.75 3.36
N PHE A 73 1.44 -11.60 3.07
CA PHE A 73 2.50 -12.21 3.86
C PHE A 73 2.58 -11.64 5.28
N VAL A 74 2.49 -10.31 5.43
CA VAL A 74 2.54 -9.65 6.74
C VAL A 74 1.34 -10.03 7.62
N ASN A 75 0.18 -10.28 7.01
CA ASN A 75 -0.99 -10.84 7.70
C ASN A 75 -0.76 -12.22 8.33
N ALA A 76 0.32 -12.92 7.98
CA ALA A 76 0.69 -14.20 8.60
C ALA A 76 1.44 -14.04 9.93
N TRP A 77 1.60 -12.82 10.45
CA TRP A 77 2.34 -12.55 11.70
C TRP A 77 1.94 -13.47 12.86
N GLY A 78 0.65 -13.75 13.06
CA GLY A 78 0.19 -14.61 14.15
C GLY A 78 0.84 -16.00 14.17
N ALA A 79 1.13 -16.59 13.00
CA ALA A 79 1.83 -17.87 12.92
C ALA A 79 3.30 -17.77 13.36
N PHE A 80 3.95 -16.65 13.05
CA PHE A 80 5.32 -16.38 13.49
C PHE A 80 5.39 -16.05 14.98
N GLN A 81 4.44 -15.25 15.49
CA GLN A 81 4.30 -14.93 16.91
C GLN A 81 4.26 -16.21 17.74
N SER A 82 3.36 -17.16 17.42
CA SER A 82 3.25 -18.43 18.15
C SER A 82 4.57 -19.21 18.13
N TYR A 83 5.19 -19.36 16.96
CA TYR A 83 6.46 -20.09 16.85
C TYR A 83 7.61 -19.43 17.62
N TYR A 84 7.68 -18.10 17.63
CA TYR A 84 8.70 -17.38 18.38
C TYR A 84 8.48 -17.49 19.88
N GLU A 85 7.24 -17.40 20.37
CA GLU A 85 6.92 -17.61 21.79
C GLU A 85 7.21 -19.05 22.24
N GLU A 86 6.82 -20.04 21.44
CA GLU A 86 6.84 -21.45 21.85
C GLU A 86 8.18 -22.14 21.61
N VAL A 87 9.00 -21.67 20.67
CA VAL A 87 10.20 -22.39 20.22
C VAL A 87 11.45 -21.52 20.28
N LEU A 88 11.46 -20.38 19.58
CA LEU A 88 12.71 -19.66 19.28
C LEU A 88 13.13 -18.63 20.34
N LEU A 89 12.17 -17.92 20.93
CA LEU A 89 12.37 -16.78 21.84
C LEU A 89 11.64 -16.97 23.19
N LYS A 90 11.66 -18.19 23.73
CA LYS A 90 10.93 -18.58 24.96
C LYS A 90 11.20 -17.68 26.18
N ASP A 91 12.37 -17.08 26.24
CA ASP A 91 12.81 -16.23 27.36
C ASP A 91 12.31 -14.78 27.23
N TYR A 92 11.67 -14.42 26.13
CA TYR A 92 11.12 -13.08 25.89
C TYR A 92 9.62 -13.03 26.17
N SER A 93 9.15 -11.88 26.64
CA SER A 93 7.70 -11.68 26.83
C SER A 93 6.96 -11.65 25.48
N PRO A 94 5.70 -12.13 25.42
CA PRO A 94 4.84 -12.02 24.23
C PRO A 94 4.79 -10.60 23.66
N SER A 95 4.72 -9.59 24.54
CA SER A 95 4.71 -8.18 24.14
C SER A 95 6.02 -7.75 23.49
N THR A 96 7.16 -8.27 23.93
CA THR A 96 8.46 -7.97 23.32
C THR A 96 8.52 -8.57 21.92
N ILE A 97 8.09 -9.82 21.75
CA ILE A 97 8.07 -10.51 20.45
C ILE A 97 7.12 -9.80 19.47
N ALA A 98 5.96 -9.33 19.95
CA ALA A 98 4.96 -8.64 19.15
C ALA A 98 5.46 -7.34 18.51
N TRP A 99 6.55 -6.74 19.01
CA TRP A 99 7.17 -5.58 18.36
C TRP A 99 7.69 -5.88 16.96
N ILE A 100 8.16 -7.11 16.70
CA ILE A 100 8.67 -7.50 15.38
C ILE A 100 7.55 -7.34 14.33
N GLY A 101 6.38 -7.95 14.59
CA GLY A 101 5.22 -7.82 13.71
C GLY A 101 4.63 -6.42 13.66
N SER A 102 4.53 -5.74 14.81
CA SER A 102 3.97 -4.38 14.87
C SER A 102 4.79 -3.38 14.05
N VAL A 103 6.13 -3.49 14.12
CA VAL A 103 7.03 -2.71 13.27
C VAL A 103 6.85 -3.09 11.80
N GLN A 104 6.74 -4.38 11.50
CA GLN A 104 6.48 -4.87 10.15
C GLN A 104 5.22 -4.25 9.55
N TYR A 105 4.07 -4.34 10.24
CA TYR A 105 2.81 -3.73 9.81
C TYR A 105 2.90 -2.22 9.64
N SER A 106 3.55 -1.54 10.58
CA SER A 106 3.74 -0.08 10.52
C SER A 106 4.50 0.32 9.26
N LEU A 107 5.55 -0.43 8.92
CA LEU A 107 6.40 -0.18 7.77
C LEU A 107 5.81 -0.67 6.44
N VAL A 108 4.70 -1.39 6.44
CA VAL A 108 3.94 -1.62 5.20
C VAL A 108 3.22 -0.34 4.74
N PHE A 109 2.85 0.55 5.66
CA PHE A 109 2.15 1.79 5.33
C PHE A 109 3.08 3.02 5.31
N PHE A 110 3.99 3.14 6.28
CA PHE A 110 4.78 4.35 6.48
C PHE A 110 5.63 4.78 5.26
N PRO A 111 6.36 3.87 4.57
CA PRO A 111 7.12 4.20 3.37
C PRO A 111 6.27 4.69 2.19
N ALA A 112 4.94 4.48 2.20
CA ALA A 112 4.07 4.96 1.13
C ALA A 112 4.11 6.49 0.98
N LEU A 113 4.45 7.24 2.04
CA LEU A 113 4.61 8.70 1.98
C LEU A 113 5.75 9.14 1.04
N PRO A 114 7.03 8.80 1.32
CA PRO A 114 8.13 9.18 0.42
C PRO A 114 8.05 8.47 -0.94
N ILE A 115 7.65 7.20 -0.97
CA ILE A 115 7.63 6.45 -2.23
C ILE A 115 6.44 6.88 -3.11
N GLY A 116 5.31 7.26 -2.54
CA GLY A 116 4.20 7.87 -3.29
C GLY A 116 4.63 9.16 -3.99
N ARG A 117 5.46 9.97 -3.34
CA ARG A 117 6.03 11.17 -3.95
C ARG A 117 7.00 10.86 -5.10
N LEU A 118 7.88 9.88 -4.92
CA LEU A 118 8.75 9.38 -6.00
C LEU A 118 7.91 8.86 -7.19
N PHE A 119 6.83 8.15 -6.86
CA PHE A 119 5.84 7.72 -7.85
C PHE A 119 5.17 8.90 -8.55
N ASP A 120 4.88 10.02 -7.91
CA ASP A 120 4.35 11.19 -8.64
C ASP A 120 5.40 11.79 -9.61
N LEU A 121 6.67 11.78 -9.20
CA LEU A 121 7.82 12.35 -9.93
C LEU A 121 8.29 11.56 -11.16
N GLY A 122 7.76 10.37 -11.42
CA GLY A 122 8.16 9.57 -12.59
C GLY A 122 8.81 8.23 -12.26
N THR A 123 9.24 8.02 -11.02
CA THR A 123 10.03 6.85 -10.65
C THR A 123 9.15 5.74 -10.07
N PHE A 124 9.16 4.56 -10.70
CA PHE A 124 8.39 3.40 -10.23
C PHE A 124 9.15 2.09 -10.44
N ARG A 125 9.58 1.80 -11.67
CA ARG A 125 10.22 0.53 -12.06
C ARG A 125 11.40 0.17 -11.16
N LEU A 126 12.34 1.09 -10.98
CA LEU A 126 13.56 0.84 -10.20
C LEU A 126 13.28 0.71 -8.68
N PRO A 127 12.56 1.64 -8.02
CA PRO A 127 12.16 1.46 -6.62
C PRO A 127 11.39 0.17 -6.36
N PHE A 128 10.46 -0.19 -7.25
CA PHE A 128 9.67 -1.41 -7.13
C PHE A 128 10.53 -2.67 -7.27
N LEU A 129 11.48 -2.69 -8.21
CA LEU A 129 12.40 -3.82 -8.39
C LEU A 129 13.31 -3.99 -7.17
N ILE A 130 13.88 -2.89 -6.65
CA ILE A 130 14.73 -2.92 -5.45
C ILE A 130 13.92 -3.45 -4.27
N SER A 131 12.73 -2.91 -4.03
CA SER A 131 11.81 -3.38 -3.00
C SER A 131 11.51 -4.88 -3.16
N SER A 132 11.22 -5.34 -4.37
CA SER A 132 10.94 -6.75 -4.65
C SER A 132 12.11 -7.66 -4.27
N VAL A 133 13.33 -7.28 -4.64
CA VAL A 133 14.54 -8.02 -4.27
C VAL A 133 14.73 -8.03 -2.75
N LEU A 134 14.53 -6.88 -2.10
CA LEU A 134 14.67 -6.78 -0.65
C LEU A 134 13.65 -7.63 0.12
N VAL A 135 12.39 -7.74 -0.34
CA VAL A 135 11.39 -8.64 0.28
C VAL A 135 11.87 -10.10 0.25
N VAL A 136 12.40 -10.54 -0.90
CA VAL A 136 12.91 -11.91 -1.07
C VAL A 136 14.14 -12.10 -0.19
N VAL A 137 15.15 -11.23 -0.30
CA VAL A 137 16.39 -11.30 0.50
C VAL A 137 16.08 -11.32 2.00
N ALA A 138 15.18 -10.45 2.47
CA ALA A 138 14.78 -10.42 3.88
C ALA A 138 14.16 -11.75 4.34
N SER A 139 13.40 -12.43 3.47
CA SER A 139 12.82 -13.75 3.78
C SER A 139 13.89 -14.81 3.94
N PHE A 140 14.92 -14.82 3.08
CA PHE A 140 16.06 -15.73 3.19
C PHE A 140 16.96 -15.40 4.37
N LEU A 141 17.17 -14.13 4.71
CA LEU A 141 17.91 -13.73 5.92
C LEU A 141 17.17 -14.12 7.19
N THR A 142 15.84 -13.96 7.20
CA THR A 142 14.99 -14.38 8.33
C THR A 142 15.10 -15.88 8.59
N ALA A 143 15.31 -16.70 7.56
CA ALA A 143 15.53 -18.13 7.70
C ALA A 143 16.77 -18.49 8.56
N GLU A 144 17.77 -17.61 8.62
CA GLU A 144 19.00 -17.81 9.39
C GLU A 144 18.96 -17.15 10.77
N CYS A 145 17.90 -16.41 11.09
CA CYS A 145 17.80 -15.68 12.34
C CYS A 145 17.54 -16.61 13.52
N LYS A 146 18.30 -16.40 14.61
CA LYS A 146 18.21 -17.16 15.87
C LYS A 146 17.90 -16.27 17.06
N GLU A 147 18.21 -14.98 16.97
CA GLU A 147 18.06 -14.03 18.07
C GLU A 147 17.02 -12.95 17.75
N TYR A 148 16.40 -12.40 18.80
CA TYR A 148 15.37 -11.37 18.69
C TYR A 148 15.80 -10.18 17.83
N TRP A 149 17.02 -9.67 18.03
CA TRP A 149 17.51 -8.50 17.29
C TRP A 149 17.69 -8.78 15.78
N GLN A 150 17.97 -10.03 15.41
CA GLN A 150 18.09 -10.44 14.00
C GLN A 150 16.71 -10.45 13.34
N LEU A 151 15.70 -10.97 14.05
CA LEU A 151 14.32 -11.04 13.58
C LEU A 151 13.68 -9.65 13.43
N ILE A 152 13.88 -8.75 14.39
CA ILE A 152 13.35 -7.39 14.28
C ILE A 152 14.00 -6.61 13.13
N LEU A 153 15.29 -6.83 12.85
CA LEU A 153 15.96 -6.20 11.71
C LEU A 153 15.53 -6.80 10.37
N CYS A 154 15.50 -8.13 10.23
CA CYS A 154 15.23 -8.80 8.96
C CYS A 154 13.73 -8.82 8.62
N GLN A 155 12.91 -9.31 9.54
CA GLN A 155 11.47 -9.48 9.33
C GLN A 155 10.69 -8.20 9.66
N GLY A 156 11.02 -7.54 10.76
CA GLY A 156 10.36 -6.30 11.17
C GLY A 156 10.68 -5.13 10.24
N LEU A 157 11.94 -4.69 10.27
CA LEU A 157 12.39 -3.47 9.62
C LEU A 157 12.61 -3.64 8.11
N LEU A 158 13.50 -4.56 7.70
CA LEU A 158 13.88 -4.72 6.30
C LEU A 158 12.71 -5.21 5.44
N GLN A 159 12.06 -6.31 5.84
CA GLN A 159 10.93 -6.84 5.09
C GLN A 159 9.71 -5.91 5.14
N GLY A 160 9.39 -5.31 6.30
CA GLY A 160 8.31 -4.34 6.43
C GLY A 160 8.51 -3.14 5.51
N ALA A 161 9.68 -2.49 5.56
CA ALA A 161 9.99 -1.34 4.72
C ALA A 161 9.98 -1.70 3.22
N ALA A 162 10.55 -2.85 2.86
CA ALA A 162 10.53 -3.34 1.49
C ALA A 162 9.08 -3.56 1.01
N CYS A 163 8.23 -4.21 1.80
CA CYS A 163 6.81 -4.38 1.48
C CYS A 163 6.09 -3.05 1.29
N GLY A 164 6.33 -2.05 2.14
CA GLY A 164 5.69 -0.73 2.01
C GLY A 164 6.12 0.04 0.75
N CYS A 165 7.40 -0.08 0.36
CA CYS A 165 7.91 0.49 -0.88
C CYS A 165 7.26 -0.13 -2.14
N ALA A 166 6.88 -1.41 -2.11
CA ALA A 166 6.15 -2.06 -3.21
C ALA A 166 4.65 -1.74 -3.18
N PHE A 167 4.03 -1.86 -2.00
CA PHE A 167 2.57 -1.78 -1.85
C PHE A 167 2.03 -0.36 -2.05
N GLY A 168 2.69 0.66 -1.52
CA GLY A 168 2.19 2.05 -1.56
C GLY A 168 1.89 2.56 -2.98
N PRO A 169 2.86 2.53 -3.91
CA PRO A 169 2.67 3.01 -5.29
C PRO A 169 1.67 2.20 -6.11
N MET A 170 1.47 0.94 -5.74
CA MET A 170 0.59 0.03 -6.48
C MET A 170 -0.86 0.53 -6.47
N LEU A 171 -1.36 1.04 -5.35
CA LEU A 171 -2.73 1.58 -5.25
C LEU A 171 -2.93 2.80 -6.14
N ALA A 172 -1.91 3.67 -6.24
CA ALA A 172 -1.93 4.82 -7.13
C ALA A 172 -1.89 4.38 -8.61
N LEU A 173 -1.17 3.31 -8.92
CA LEU A 173 -1.07 2.75 -10.27
C LEU A 173 -2.44 2.34 -10.81
N ILE A 174 -3.26 1.62 -10.03
CA ILE A 174 -4.61 1.19 -10.47
C ILE A 174 -5.47 2.38 -10.88
N GLY A 175 -5.37 3.49 -10.13
CA GLY A 175 -6.06 4.73 -10.43
C GLY A 175 -5.66 5.40 -11.76
N GLN A 176 -4.54 5.01 -12.38
CA GLN A 176 -4.12 5.50 -13.70
C GLN A 176 -4.74 4.71 -14.87
N TRP A 177 -5.21 3.50 -14.59
CA TRP A 177 -5.74 2.57 -15.59
C TRP A 177 -7.27 2.50 -15.56
N PHE A 178 -7.88 2.73 -14.39
CA PHE A 178 -9.33 2.62 -14.20
C PHE A 178 -9.91 3.88 -13.54
N ARG A 179 -11.06 4.33 -14.07
CA ARG A 179 -11.88 5.41 -13.53
C ARG A 179 -13.29 4.93 -13.25
N LYS A 180 -14.00 4.39 -14.25
CA LYS A 180 -15.37 3.87 -14.11
C LYS A 180 -15.45 2.55 -13.36
N ARG A 181 -14.42 1.70 -13.47
CA ARG A 181 -14.35 0.38 -12.80
C ARG A 181 -13.26 0.34 -11.72
N ARG A 182 -12.97 1.50 -11.11
CA ARG A 182 -11.83 1.67 -10.22
C ARG A 182 -12.00 0.88 -8.93
N GLY A 183 -13.19 0.91 -8.34
CA GLY A 183 -13.56 0.15 -7.16
C GLY A 183 -13.44 -1.34 -7.41
N LEU A 184 -13.98 -1.87 -8.51
CA LEU A 184 -13.83 -3.28 -8.87
C LEU A 184 -12.36 -3.67 -9.04
N ALA A 185 -11.57 -2.87 -9.75
CA ALA A 185 -10.14 -3.13 -9.95
C ALA A 185 -9.37 -3.12 -8.62
N MET A 186 -9.63 -2.14 -7.74
CA MET A 186 -9.04 -2.08 -6.40
C MET A 186 -9.49 -3.25 -5.52
N GLY A 187 -10.76 -3.66 -5.61
CA GLY A 187 -11.31 -4.81 -4.92
C GLY A 187 -10.59 -6.10 -5.29
N LEU A 188 -10.45 -6.37 -6.60
CA LEU A 188 -9.70 -7.51 -7.11
C LEU A 188 -8.24 -7.51 -6.66
N VAL A 189 -7.56 -6.36 -6.73
CA VAL A 189 -6.20 -6.23 -6.20
C VAL A 189 -6.13 -6.54 -4.71
N ALA A 190 -7.07 -6.00 -3.93
CA ALA A 190 -7.13 -6.20 -2.50
C ALA A 190 -7.38 -7.69 -2.14
N CYS A 191 -8.06 -8.47 -2.99
CA CYS A 191 -8.20 -9.92 -2.78
C CYS A 191 -6.85 -10.64 -2.73
N GLY A 192 -5.80 -10.11 -3.37
CA GLY A 192 -4.47 -10.70 -3.31
C GLY A 192 -3.96 -10.79 -1.87
N SER A 193 -4.16 -9.72 -1.10
CA SER A 193 -3.79 -9.70 0.32
C SER A 193 -4.60 -10.70 1.16
N SER A 194 -5.87 -10.93 0.81
CA SER A 194 -6.71 -11.96 1.44
C SER A 194 -6.21 -13.37 1.13
N VAL A 195 -5.90 -13.66 -0.13
CA VAL A 195 -5.33 -14.95 -0.55
C VAL A 195 -4.00 -15.21 0.18
N GLY A 196 -3.10 -14.22 0.22
CA GLY A 196 -1.86 -14.35 0.99
C GLY A 196 -2.12 -14.54 2.49
N GLY A 197 -3.03 -13.76 3.08
CA GLY A 197 -3.40 -13.86 4.50
C GLY A 197 -4.07 -15.18 4.87
N THR A 198 -4.67 -15.90 3.91
CA THR A 198 -5.18 -17.26 4.12
C THR A 198 -4.08 -18.30 3.94
N VAL A 199 -3.28 -18.20 2.87
CA VAL A 199 -2.30 -19.23 2.50
C VAL A 199 -1.06 -19.21 3.39
N PHE A 200 -0.48 -18.05 3.67
CA PHE A 200 0.79 -17.94 4.38
C PHE A 200 0.75 -18.44 5.83
N PRO A 201 -0.24 -18.12 6.68
CA PRO A 201 -0.26 -18.66 8.04
C PRO A 201 -0.31 -20.20 8.04
N ILE A 202 -1.14 -20.79 7.16
CA ILE A 202 -1.30 -22.26 7.03
C ILE A 202 0.02 -22.87 6.55
N ALA A 203 0.60 -22.31 5.49
CA ALA A 203 1.88 -22.77 4.94
C ALA A 203 2.99 -22.68 5.99
N THR A 204 3.12 -21.55 6.69
CA THR A 204 4.13 -21.35 7.74
C THR A 204 4.04 -22.44 8.81
N ARG A 205 2.86 -22.66 9.42
CA ARG A 205 2.71 -23.67 10.47
C ARG A 205 3.03 -25.08 9.97
N ARG A 206 2.49 -25.47 8.81
CA ARG A 206 2.70 -26.81 8.25
C ARG A 206 4.16 -27.05 7.85
N LEU A 207 4.79 -26.08 7.19
CA LEU A 207 6.16 -26.18 6.74
C LEU A 207 7.15 -26.20 7.91
N ILE A 208 6.92 -25.39 8.96
CA ILE A 208 7.79 -25.41 10.14
C ILE A 208 7.83 -26.81 10.76
N VAL A 209 6.70 -27.49 10.88
CA VAL A 209 6.64 -28.85 11.44
C VAL A 209 7.32 -29.88 10.52
N GLN A 210 7.18 -29.74 9.20
CA GLN A 210 7.67 -30.74 8.24
C GLN A 210 9.16 -30.60 7.90
N VAL A 211 9.64 -29.38 7.71
CA VAL A 211 10.99 -29.10 7.20
C VAL A 211 11.83 -28.19 8.11
N GLY A 212 11.26 -27.75 9.23
CA GLY A 212 11.88 -26.79 10.14
C GLY A 212 11.78 -25.34 9.66
N PHE A 213 12.01 -24.41 10.58
CA PHE A 213 11.86 -22.98 10.32
C PHE A 213 12.75 -22.42 9.19
N PRO A 214 14.05 -22.75 9.10
CA PRO A 214 14.89 -22.22 8.03
C PRO A 214 14.38 -22.59 6.63
N TRP A 215 14.04 -23.86 6.40
CA TRP A 215 13.52 -24.29 5.11
C TRP A 215 12.10 -23.80 4.84
N ALA A 216 11.26 -23.69 5.87
CA ALA A 216 9.94 -23.07 5.74
C ALA A 216 10.07 -21.64 5.20
N MET A 217 10.92 -20.81 5.81
CA MET A 217 11.15 -19.43 5.37
C MET A 217 11.71 -19.32 3.95
N ARG A 218 12.61 -20.23 3.55
CA ARG A 218 13.14 -20.28 2.17
C ARG A 218 12.04 -20.63 1.16
N ILE A 219 11.18 -21.61 1.46
CA ILE A 219 10.04 -21.97 0.61
C ILE A 219 9.09 -20.78 0.45
N LEU A 220 8.77 -20.08 1.54
CA LEU A 220 7.98 -18.85 1.47
C LEU A 220 8.69 -17.78 0.62
N GLY A 221 10.01 -17.62 0.77
CA GLY A 221 10.83 -16.73 -0.06
C GLY A 221 10.72 -17.03 -1.56
N PHE A 222 10.69 -18.30 -1.96
CA PHE A 222 10.47 -18.68 -3.37
C PHE A 222 9.05 -18.36 -3.86
N ILE A 223 8.03 -18.55 -3.03
CA ILE A 223 6.64 -18.15 -3.35
C ILE A 223 6.56 -16.63 -3.55
N LEU A 224 7.21 -15.86 -2.66
CA LEU A 224 7.28 -14.40 -2.76
C LEU A 224 8.01 -13.96 -4.03
N LEU A 225 9.14 -14.61 -4.37
CA LEU A 225 9.88 -14.36 -5.60
C LEU A 225 8.99 -14.56 -6.84
N PHE A 226 8.24 -15.66 -6.90
CA PHE A 226 7.31 -15.93 -8.00
C PHE A 226 6.24 -14.82 -8.15
N CYS A 227 5.59 -14.46 -7.04
CA CYS A 227 4.57 -13.41 -7.04
C CYS A 227 5.14 -12.04 -7.47
N LEU A 228 6.31 -11.68 -6.93
CA LEU A 228 6.96 -10.41 -7.25
C LEU A 228 7.54 -10.40 -8.67
N ALA A 229 7.95 -11.53 -9.22
CA ALA A 229 8.36 -11.64 -10.62
C ALA A 229 7.19 -11.32 -11.56
N ILE A 230 6.01 -11.91 -11.33
CA ILE A 230 4.79 -11.56 -12.09
C ILE A 230 4.49 -10.07 -11.98
N SER A 231 4.58 -9.53 -10.77
CA SER A 231 4.34 -8.10 -10.51
C SER A 231 5.32 -7.20 -11.30
N ASN A 232 6.61 -7.53 -11.30
CA ASN A 232 7.63 -6.77 -12.04
C ASN A 232 7.42 -6.81 -13.57
N LEU A 233 6.97 -7.95 -14.11
CA LEU A 233 6.74 -8.13 -15.54
C LEU A 233 5.48 -7.39 -16.04
N THR A 234 4.47 -7.30 -15.19
CA THR A 234 3.15 -6.77 -15.58
C THR A 234 3.00 -5.29 -15.26
N LEU A 235 3.40 -4.85 -14.07
CA LEU A 235 3.16 -3.48 -13.58
C LEU A 235 3.88 -2.42 -14.43
N ALA A 236 3.13 -1.42 -14.85
CA ALA A 236 3.66 -0.28 -15.56
C ALA A 236 2.81 0.96 -15.32
N ARG A 237 3.50 2.08 -15.18
CA ARG A 237 2.87 3.40 -15.17
C ARG A 237 2.34 3.75 -16.55
N ARG A 238 1.30 4.58 -16.54
CA ARG A 238 0.67 5.10 -17.75
C ARG A 238 0.76 6.61 -17.84
N LEU A 239 0.56 7.31 -16.74
CA LEU A 239 0.56 8.78 -16.74
C LEU A 239 1.98 9.35 -16.65
N PRO A 240 2.27 10.45 -17.38
CA PRO A 240 3.55 11.13 -17.31
C PRO A 240 3.81 11.66 -15.89
N PRO A 241 5.08 11.95 -15.54
CA PRO A 241 5.42 12.60 -14.29
C PRO A 241 4.60 13.88 -14.09
N LYS A 242 4.06 14.07 -12.88
CA LYS A 242 3.47 15.36 -12.53
C LYS A 242 4.57 16.23 -11.92
N HIS A 243 4.67 17.48 -12.38
CA HIS A 243 5.37 18.50 -11.60
C HIS A 243 4.55 18.71 -10.36
N ALA A 244 5.02 18.12 -9.28
CA ALA A 244 4.31 18.16 -8.03
C ALA A 244 4.92 19.34 -7.26
N ASP A 245 4.23 20.48 -7.27
CA ASP A 245 4.71 21.63 -6.50
C ASP A 245 4.58 21.33 -5.00
N GLY A 246 5.62 21.64 -4.22
CA GLY A 246 5.65 21.44 -2.76
C GLY A 246 6.60 20.33 -2.24
N GLY A 247 6.77 20.29 -0.92
CA GLY A 247 7.63 19.33 -0.22
C GLY A 247 6.99 17.94 -0.03
N MET A 248 7.69 17.04 0.68
CA MET A 248 7.26 15.67 0.94
C MET A 248 5.99 15.57 1.80
N LEU A 249 5.76 16.57 2.67
CA LEU A 249 4.60 16.66 3.53
C LEU A 249 3.76 17.89 3.15
N ASN A 250 2.49 17.66 2.84
CA ASN A 250 1.53 18.73 2.63
C ASN A 250 0.60 18.87 3.84
N LEU A 251 1.09 19.49 4.92
CA LEU A 251 0.30 19.73 6.13
C LEU A 251 -0.90 20.65 5.89
N SER A 252 -0.89 21.46 4.81
CA SER A 252 -2.02 22.31 4.46
C SER A 252 -3.27 21.52 4.07
N ALA A 253 -3.12 20.24 3.66
CA ALA A 253 -4.24 19.35 3.39
C ALA A 253 -5.16 19.18 4.62
N PHE A 254 -4.62 19.25 5.85
CA PHE A 254 -5.38 19.17 7.08
C PHE A 254 -6.23 20.43 7.39
N LYS A 255 -6.10 21.49 6.59
CA LYS A 255 -7.03 22.63 6.64
C LYS A 255 -8.36 22.30 5.94
N PHE A 256 -8.37 21.30 5.07
CA PHE A 256 -9.59 20.84 4.40
C PHE A 256 -10.35 19.86 5.29
N ALA A 257 -11.44 20.31 5.89
CA ALA A 257 -12.18 19.55 6.90
C ALA A 257 -12.55 18.11 6.48
N PRO A 258 -13.03 17.83 5.24
CA PRO A 258 -13.32 16.46 4.83
C PRO A 258 -12.09 15.53 4.87
N PHE A 259 -10.91 16.04 4.49
CA PHE A 259 -9.66 15.27 4.56
C PHE A 259 -9.24 15.00 6.01
N THR A 260 -9.37 15.99 6.89
CA THR A 260 -9.02 15.86 8.30
C THR A 260 -9.95 14.89 9.02
N ILE A 261 -11.26 15.01 8.80
CA ILE A 261 -12.26 14.09 9.38
C ILE A 261 -12.01 12.67 8.89
N TRP A 262 -11.76 12.48 7.59
CA TRP A 262 -11.43 11.17 7.02
C TRP A 262 -10.16 10.59 7.64
N SER A 263 -9.11 11.39 7.77
CA SER A 263 -7.82 10.95 8.34
C SER A 263 -7.98 10.54 9.81
N LEU A 264 -8.73 11.31 10.59
CA LEU A 264 -9.04 10.98 11.98
C LEU A 264 -9.89 9.71 12.10
N ALA A 265 -10.90 9.55 11.25
CA ALA A 265 -11.74 8.35 11.22
C ALA A 265 -10.93 7.10 10.84
N ALA A 266 -10.05 7.21 9.83
CA ALA A 266 -9.14 6.13 9.45
C ALA A 266 -8.19 5.76 10.59
N PHE A 267 -7.59 6.76 11.26
CA PHE A 267 -6.74 6.54 12.42
C PHE A 267 -7.46 5.75 13.53
N ILE A 268 -8.66 6.18 13.91
CA ILE A 268 -9.47 5.50 14.93
C ILE A 268 -9.83 4.07 14.50
N ASN A 269 -10.19 3.88 13.23
CA ASN A 269 -10.51 2.55 12.69
C ASN A 269 -9.31 1.59 12.80
N PHE A 270 -8.11 2.05 12.40
CA PHE A 270 -6.89 1.24 12.47
C PHE A 270 -6.48 0.85 13.90
N LEU A 271 -6.90 1.59 14.94
CA LEU A 271 -6.68 1.19 16.33
C LEU A 271 -7.43 -0.09 16.71
N GLY A 272 -8.57 -0.39 16.06
CA GLY A 272 -9.40 -1.56 16.36
C GLY A 272 -9.41 -2.65 15.29
N LEU A 273 -9.04 -2.33 14.04
CA LEU A 273 -9.22 -3.21 12.87
C LEU A 273 -8.54 -4.58 13.01
N TYR A 274 -7.35 -4.64 13.60
CA TYR A 274 -6.58 -5.89 13.70
C TYR A 274 -6.86 -6.67 14.98
N THR A 275 -7.61 -6.12 15.93
CA THR A 275 -7.84 -6.75 17.24
C THR A 275 -8.56 -8.08 17.08
N ALA A 276 -9.66 -8.14 16.32
CA ALA A 276 -10.37 -9.40 16.12
C ALA A 276 -9.51 -10.42 15.36
N LEU A 277 -8.89 -10.03 14.24
CA LEU A 277 -8.06 -10.93 13.43
C LEU A 277 -6.86 -11.51 14.20
N THR A 278 -6.29 -10.75 15.13
CA THR A 278 -5.12 -11.18 15.92
C THR A 278 -5.48 -12.15 17.04
N TYR A 279 -6.69 -12.05 17.61
CA TYR A 279 -7.04 -12.73 18.86
C TYR A 279 -8.25 -13.68 18.76
N ILE A 280 -8.90 -13.78 17.58
CA ILE A 280 -10.08 -14.64 17.36
C ILE A 280 -9.82 -16.12 17.64
N ASP A 281 -8.64 -16.61 17.25
CA ASP A 281 -8.21 -17.99 17.47
C ASP A 281 -7.97 -18.30 18.96
N ILE A 282 -7.28 -17.42 19.68
CA ILE A 282 -7.01 -17.57 21.12
C ILE A 282 -8.32 -17.51 21.92
N SER A 283 -9.24 -16.62 21.56
CA SER A 283 -10.56 -16.53 22.19
C SER A 283 -11.40 -17.79 21.96
N ALA A 284 -11.34 -18.37 20.76
CA ALA A 284 -12.03 -19.63 20.46
C ALA A 284 -11.49 -20.79 21.31
N VAL A 285 -10.17 -20.91 21.46
CA VAL A 285 -9.56 -21.91 22.35
C VAL A 285 -10.01 -21.71 23.80
N ARG A 286 -10.03 -20.46 24.29
CA ARG A 286 -10.54 -20.14 25.65
C ARG A 286 -12.02 -20.47 25.84
N ALA A 287 -12.82 -20.44 24.77
CA ALA A 287 -14.21 -20.86 24.78
C ALA A 287 -14.39 -22.39 24.70
N GLY A 288 -13.30 -23.17 24.68
CA GLY A 288 -13.34 -24.64 24.63
C GLY A 288 -13.37 -25.22 23.21
N ILE A 289 -13.14 -24.42 22.17
CA ILE A 289 -13.03 -24.90 20.79
C ILE A 289 -11.67 -25.55 20.58
N SER A 290 -11.61 -26.60 19.77
CA SER A 290 -10.35 -27.29 19.45
C SER A 290 -9.30 -26.33 18.88
N GLN A 291 -8.05 -26.54 19.27
CA GLN A 291 -6.91 -25.73 18.79
C GLN A 291 -6.68 -25.91 17.29
N ASP A 292 -6.91 -27.13 16.78
CA ASP A 292 -6.84 -27.45 15.35
C ASP A 292 -7.84 -26.66 14.53
N PHE A 293 -9.07 -26.50 15.02
CA PHE A 293 -10.10 -25.71 14.34
C PHE A 293 -9.91 -24.20 14.51
N SER A 294 -9.61 -23.73 15.73
CA SER A 294 -9.56 -22.30 16.07
C SER A 294 -8.60 -21.51 15.17
N PHE A 295 -7.51 -22.15 14.75
CA PHE A 295 -6.56 -21.55 13.80
C PHE A 295 -7.17 -21.25 12.42
N TYR A 296 -8.14 -22.06 11.95
CA TYR A 296 -8.81 -21.81 10.69
C TYR A 296 -9.74 -20.59 10.72
N LEU A 297 -10.09 -20.04 11.88
CA LEU A 297 -10.95 -18.85 11.97
C LEU A 297 -10.33 -17.63 11.27
N VAL A 298 -9.01 -17.45 11.39
CA VAL A 298 -8.29 -16.38 10.68
C VAL A 298 -8.29 -16.64 9.17
N ALA A 299 -8.12 -17.91 8.76
CA ALA A 299 -8.18 -18.30 7.36
C ALA A 299 -9.58 -18.08 6.76
N ILE A 300 -10.63 -18.39 7.53
CA ILE A 300 -12.04 -18.17 7.16
C ILE A 300 -12.31 -16.68 7.01
N ALA A 301 -11.89 -15.84 7.97
CA ALA A 301 -12.03 -14.39 7.88
C ALA A 301 -11.28 -13.81 6.66
N ASN A 302 -10.04 -14.25 6.41
CA ASN A 302 -9.33 -13.78 5.22
C ASN A 302 -10.01 -14.25 3.91
N ALA A 303 -10.57 -15.46 3.88
CA ALA A 303 -11.29 -15.98 2.73
C ALA A 303 -12.59 -15.20 2.47
N SER A 304 -13.39 -14.94 3.51
CA SER A 304 -14.59 -14.09 3.39
C SER A 304 -14.22 -12.67 2.97
N SER A 305 -13.10 -12.13 3.48
CA SER A 305 -12.59 -10.83 3.08
C SER A 305 -12.21 -10.74 1.62
N GLY A 306 -11.74 -11.83 1.02
CA GLY A 306 -11.55 -11.91 -0.42
C GLY A 306 -12.83 -11.57 -1.18
N LEU A 307 -13.95 -12.21 -0.81
CA LEU A 307 -15.26 -11.96 -1.41
C LEU A 307 -15.81 -10.57 -1.04
N GLY A 308 -15.64 -10.17 0.23
CA GLY A 308 -16.00 -8.86 0.74
C GLY A 308 -15.34 -7.72 -0.04
N ARG A 309 -14.06 -7.86 -0.40
CA ARG A 309 -13.30 -6.86 -1.17
C ARG A 309 -13.78 -6.71 -2.61
N VAL A 310 -14.10 -7.80 -3.30
CA VAL A 310 -14.68 -7.72 -4.67
C VAL A 310 -16.05 -7.08 -4.63
N THR A 311 -16.91 -7.53 -3.72
CA THR A 311 -18.28 -7.02 -3.60
C THR A 311 -18.28 -5.56 -3.17
N ALA A 312 -17.47 -5.19 -2.19
CA ALA A 312 -17.25 -3.81 -1.77
C ALA A 312 -16.78 -2.93 -2.92
N GLY A 313 -15.76 -3.36 -3.67
CA GLY A 313 -15.26 -2.62 -4.82
C GLY A 313 -16.32 -2.38 -5.88
N PHE A 314 -17.07 -3.42 -6.24
CA PHE A 314 -18.15 -3.34 -7.23
C PHE A 314 -19.32 -2.45 -6.77
N VAL A 315 -19.72 -2.56 -5.50
CA VAL A 315 -20.82 -1.77 -4.94
C VAL A 315 -20.39 -0.31 -4.74
N ALA A 316 -19.16 -0.06 -4.29
CA ALA A 316 -18.60 1.27 -4.13
C ALA A 316 -18.54 2.06 -5.45
N ASP A 317 -18.32 1.40 -6.59
CA ASP A 317 -18.40 2.02 -7.91
C ASP A 317 -19.81 2.54 -8.25
N LYS A 318 -20.87 2.01 -7.61
CA LYS A 318 -22.27 2.38 -7.86
C LYS A 318 -22.81 3.39 -6.86
N ILE A 319 -22.57 3.15 -5.56
CA ILE A 319 -23.17 3.95 -4.48
C ILE A 319 -22.18 4.90 -3.81
N GLY A 320 -20.90 4.84 -4.19
CA GLY A 320 -19.83 5.62 -3.58
C GLY A 320 -19.09 4.87 -2.46
N PRO A 321 -17.76 5.05 -2.31
CA PRO A 321 -16.97 4.31 -1.32
C PRO A 321 -17.38 4.55 0.13
N ILE A 322 -17.70 5.79 0.51
CA ILE A 322 -18.07 6.15 1.89
C ILE A 322 -19.42 5.55 2.28
N ASN A 323 -20.38 5.57 1.36
CA ASN A 323 -21.73 5.04 1.58
C ASN A 323 -21.72 3.51 1.79
N PHE A 324 -20.73 2.82 1.22
CA PHE A 324 -20.51 1.40 1.51
C PHE A 324 -19.69 1.20 2.79
N MET A 325 -18.58 1.93 2.95
CA MET A 325 -17.63 1.69 4.04
C MET A 325 -18.17 2.05 5.43
N ALA A 326 -18.96 3.12 5.56
CA ALA A 326 -19.48 3.56 6.86
C ALA A 326 -20.39 2.50 7.54
N PRO A 327 -21.43 1.94 6.88
CA PRO A 327 -22.26 0.92 7.49
C PRO A 327 -21.50 -0.39 7.76
N THR A 328 -20.60 -0.82 6.88
CA THR A 328 -19.82 -2.05 7.11
C THR A 328 -18.84 -1.89 8.26
N THR A 329 -18.23 -0.71 8.41
CA THR A 329 -17.38 -0.37 9.57
C THR A 329 -18.18 -0.38 10.87
N LEU A 330 -19.41 0.15 10.86
CA LEU A 330 -20.30 0.10 12.02
C LEU A 330 -20.63 -1.34 12.42
N ILE A 331 -20.94 -2.19 11.44
CA ILE A 331 -21.18 -3.63 11.67
C ILE A 331 -19.95 -4.30 12.29
N ALA A 332 -18.75 -4.05 11.75
CA ALA A 332 -17.50 -4.57 12.30
C ALA A 332 -17.25 -4.09 13.75
N GLY A 333 -17.56 -2.82 14.03
CA GLY A 333 -17.51 -2.26 15.39
C GLY A 333 -18.46 -2.98 16.35
N VAL A 334 -19.74 -3.15 15.96
CA VAL A 334 -20.73 -3.89 16.76
C VAL A 334 -20.28 -5.34 17.01
N LEU A 335 -19.75 -6.01 15.98
CA LEU A 335 -19.24 -7.38 16.12
C LEU A 335 -18.04 -7.48 17.06
N THR A 336 -17.19 -6.46 17.11
CA THR A 336 -16.05 -6.42 18.05
C THR A 336 -16.54 -6.48 19.50
N TYR A 337 -17.66 -5.82 19.81
CA TYR A 337 -18.30 -5.91 21.14
C TYR A 337 -19.12 -7.18 21.35
N ALA A 338 -19.69 -7.76 20.30
CA ALA A 338 -20.46 -9.00 20.38
C ALA A 338 -19.58 -10.26 20.52
N TRP A 339 -18.38 -10.24 19.93
CA TRP A 339 -17.50 -11.40 19.82
C TRP A 339 -17.11 -12.05 21.17
N PRO A 340 -16.81 -11.31 22.25
CA PRO A 340 -16.53 -11.91 23.57
C PRO A 340 -17.67 -12.77 24.14
N TYR A 341 -18.89 -12.66 23.60
CA TYR A 341 -20.05 -13.46 24.00
C TYR A 341 -20.23 -14.74 23.17
N ALA A 342 -19.38 -14.99 22.17
CA ALA A 342 -19.39 -16.25 21.44
C ALA A 342 -18.98 -17.43 22.35
N ARG A 343 -19.71 -18.55 22.24
CA ARG A 343 -19.53 -19.74 23.12
C ARG A 343 -19.40 -21.06 22.37
N ASN A 344 -19.59 -21.06 21.06
CA ASN A 344 -19.57 -22.28 20.25
C ASN A 344 -18.94 -22.01 18.87
N GLU A 345 -18.53 -23.08 18.21
CA GLU A 345 -17.83 -23.06 16.93
C GLU A 345 -18.59 -22.26 15.86
N ALA A 346 -19.89 -22.49 15.71
CA ALA A 346 -20.72 -21.80 14.73
C ALA A 346 -20.71 -20.27 14.92
N SER A 347 -20.75 -19.79 16.16
CA SER A 347 -20.74 -18.36 16.47
C SER A 347 -19.41 -17.71 16.06
N PHE A 348 -18.28 -18.39 16.32
CA PHE A 348 -16.97 -17.90 15.89
C PHE A 348 -16.82 -17.90 14.37
N ILE A 349 -17.35 -18.91 13.67
CA ILE A 349 -17.38 -18.95 12.20
C ILE A 349 -18.16 -17.77 11.65
N VAL A 350 -19.36 -17.51 12.16
CA VAL A 350 -20.21 -16.40 11.69
C VAL A 350 -19.53 -15.05 11.94
N ILE A 351 -18.92 -14.86 13.10
CA ILE A 351 -18.15 -13.65 13.41
C ILE A 351 -16.99 -13.49 12.43
N ALA A 352 -16.22 -14.55 12.19
CA ALA A 352 -15.11 -14.53 11.24
C ALA A 352 -15.56 -14.15 9.83
N ILE A 353 -16.68 -14.70 9.35
CA ILE A 353 -17.23 -14.44 8.01
C ILE A 353 -17.71 -12.99 7.87
N ILE A 354 -18.39 -12.43 8.87
CA ILE A 354 -18.90 -11.05 8.75
C ILE A 354 -17.78 -10.02 8.95
N TYR A 355 -16.79 -10.35 9.79
CA TYR A 355 -15.66 -9.45 10.04
C TYR A 355 -14.70 -9.36 8.84
N GLY A 356 -14.48 -10.49 8.17
CA GLY A 356 -13.65 -10.56 6.98
C GLY A 356 -14.39 -10.09 5.75
#